data_AF-A0A059VQ73-F1
#
_entry.id   AF-A0A059VQ73-F1
#
_cell.length_a   1.000
_cell.length_b   1.000
_cell.length_c   1.000
_cell.angle_alpha   90.00
_cell.angle_beta   90.00
_cell.angle_gamma   90.00
#
_symmetry.space_group_name_H-M   'P 1'
#
loop_
_entity.id
_entity.type
_entity.pdbx_description
1 polymer ?
#
loop_
_entity_poly.entity_id
_entity_poly.type
_entity_poly.pdbx_seq_one_letter_code
_entity_poly.pdbx_strand_id
1 'polypeptide(L)'
;SCKVEIEVPQTCSFIVRTTGCSLSEVVNMDAEGNPVLGPAPGSAAFAAEMERYPLKVVVEGAYDVKLYPEDGETTTILNIKRGIISALAVPLLQEEKNKNMPTIHGKCKTYYTVNAREDIATDISLNRDLSRCDKFVPMRDHTSPLALISGMHYPLAQLVRSSQTCNYKFDNEKKHMTYGTCTENHILIPFSHKGEYGVTNVGKQELTLVQVSP
;
A
#
# COMPACT_ATOMS: atom_id res chain seq x y z
N SER A 1 -7.10 -2.63 -11.45
CA SER A 1 -6.43 -3.94 -11.42
C SER A 1 -5.23 -3.89 -12.35
N CYS A 2 -4.17 -4.66 -12.12
CA CYS A 2 -3.00 -4.74 -13.01
C CYS A 2 -2.38 -6.14 -12.91
N LYS A 3 -1.74 -6.61 -13.97
CA LYS A 3 -0.77 -7.71 -13.93
C LYS A 3 0.59 -7.13 -13.59
N VAL A 4 1.29 -7.76 -12.64
CA VAL A 4 2.64 -7.37 -12.23
C VAL A 4 3.59 -8.52 -12.50
N GLU A 5 4.65 -8.25 -13.25
CA GLU A 5 5.73 -9.19 -13.54
C GLU A 5 7.00 -8.72 -12.82
N ILE A 6 7.65 -9.64 -12.11
CA ILE A 6 8.86 -9.36 -11.34
C ILE A 6 9.97 -10.25 -11.89
N GLU A 7 10.93 -9.63 -12.55
CA GLU A 7 12.15 -10.28 -13.03
C GLU A 7 13.27 -10.08 -12.01
N VAL A 8 14.07 -11.13 -11.77
CA VAL A 8 15.16 -11.12 -10.78
C VAL A 8 16.50 -11.30 -11.50
N PRO A 9 17.07 -10.24 -12.10
CA PRO A 9 18.36 -10.33 -12.80
C PRO A 9 19.53 -10.64 -11.86
N GLN A 10 19.45 -10.21 -10.60
CA GLN A 10 20.44 -10.48 -9.55
C GLN A 10 19.73 -10.57 -8.20
N THR A 11 20.31 -11.30 -7.24
CA THR A 11 19.82 -11.35 -5.86
C THR A 11 19.54 -9.94 -5.31
N CYS A 12 18.35 -9.75 -4.75
CA CYS A 12 17.86 -8.48 -4.21
C CYS A 12 17.77 -7.30 -5.20
N SER A 13 17.88 -7.57 -6.51
CA SER A 13 17.67 -6.59 -7.58
C SER A 13 16.56 -7.07 -8.50
N PHE A 14 15.57 -6.22 -8.72
CA PHE A 14 14.33 -6.58 -9.39
C PHE A 14 14.00 -5.59 -10.50
N ILE A 15 13.40 -6.10 -11.57
CA ILE A 15 12.76 -5.29 -12.62
C ILE A 15 11.27 -5.60 -12.57
N VAL A 16 10.47 -4.58 -12.26
CA VAL A 16 9.02 -4.70 -12.12
C VAL A 16 8.34 -4.09 -13.33
N ARG A 17 7.55 -4.91 -14.04
CA ARG A 17 6.72 -4.48 -15.16
C ARG A 17 5.26 -4.60 -14.78
N THR A 18 4.50 -3.55 -15.06
CA THR A 18 3.05 -3.50 -14.79
C THR A 18 2.34 -3.43 -16.13
N THR A 19 1.46 -4.40 -16.39
CA THR A 19 0.76 -4.58 -17.68
C THR A 19 -0.71 -4.91 -17.46
N GLY A 20 -1.52 -4.79 -18.51
CA GLY A 20 -2.95 -5.14 -18.44
C GLY A 20 -3.69 -4.36 -17.36
N CYS A 21 -3.28 -3.11 -17.13
CA CYS A 21 -3.87 -2.28 -16.11
C CYS A 21 -5.27 -1.81 -16.52
N SER A 22 -6.18 -1.76 -15.56
CA SER A 22 -7.53 -1.22 -15.72
C SER A 22 -7.90 -0.36 -14.51
N LEU A 23 -8.47 0.81 -14.79
CA LEU A 23 -9.05 1.69 -13.81
C LEU A 23 -10.58 1.64 -13.91
N SER A 24 -11.22 1.50 -12.76
CA SER A 24 -12.68 1.48 -12.64
C SER A 24 -13.14 2.47 -11.59
N GLU A 25 -14.33 3.05 -11.80
CA GLU A 25 -14.97 3.97 -10.88
C GLU A 25 -16.42 3.56 -10.63
N VAL A 26 -17.03 4.12 -9.59
CA VAL A 26 -18.44 3.89 -9.29
C VAL A 26 -19.29 4.60 -10.34
N VAL A 27 -20.00 3.83 -11.15
CA VAL A 27 -20.86 4.36 -12.22
C VAL A 27 -22.34 4.32 -11.84
N ASN A 28 -22.73 3.46 -10.90
CA ASN A 28 -24.09 3.35 -10.41
C ASN A 28 -24.13 2.71 -9.01
N MET A 29 -25.32 2.60 -8.43
CA MET A 29 -25.62 1.75 -7.28
C MET A 29 -26.62 0.67 -7.71
N ASP A 30 -26.47 -0.55 -7.17
CA ASP A 30 -27.45 -1.62 -7.37
C ASP A 30 -28.71 -1.42 -6.48
N ALA A 31 -29.67 -2.34 -6.57
CA ALA A 31 -30.94 -2.25 -5.82
C ALA A 31 -30.73 -2.35 -4.31
N GLU A 32 -29.63 -2.99 -3.88
CA GLU A 32 -29.21 -3.18 -2.50
C GLU A 32 -28.34 -2.01 -2.00
N GLY A 33 -28.02 -1.04 -2.85
CA GLY A 33 -27.22 0.14 -2.53
C GLY A 33 -25.70 -0.10 -2.59
N ASN A 34 -25.24 -1.22 -3.14
CA ASN A 34 -23.81 -1.46 -3.36
C ASN A 34 -23.32 -0.71 -4.60
N PRO A 35 -22.08 -0.22 -4.60
CA PRO A 35 -21.52 0.46 -5.75
C PRO A 35 -21.28 -0.51 -6.91
N VAL A 36 -21.79 -0.16 -8.08
CA VAL A 36 -21.50 -0.83 -9.35
C VAL A 36 -20.30 -0.14 -10.00
N LEU A 37 -19.24 -0.92 -10.27
CA LEU A 37 -18.00 -0.42 -10.86
C LEU A 37 -18.03 -0.56 -12.39
N GLY A 38 -17.65 0.51 -13.09
CA GLY A 38 -17.48 0.53 -14.54
C GLY A 38 -16.10 1.08 -14.93
N PRO A 39 -15.66 0.90 -16.19
CA PRO A 39 -14.38 1.44 -16.65
C PRO A 39 -14.34 2.96 -16.54
N ALA A 40 -13.28 3.51 -15.95
CA ALA A 40 -13.09 4.95 -15.89
C ALA A 40 -12.71 5.51 -17.28
N PRO A 41 -13.16 6.71 -17.68
CA PRO A 41 -12.85 7.31 -18.99
C PRO A 41 -11.35 7.37 -19.32
N GLY A 42 -10.49 7.56 -18.30
CA GLY A 42 -9.03 7.62 -18.44
C GLY A 42 -8.29 6.27 -18.37
N SER A 43 -9.01 5.15 -18.29
CA SER A 43 -8.41 3.83 -18.00
C SER A 43 -7.35 3.41 -19.03
N ALA A 44 -7.57 3.67 -20.32
CA ALA A 44 -6.61 3.32 -21.37
C ALA A 44 -5.31 4.15 -21.30
N ALA A 45 -5.42 5.46 -21.07
CA ALA A 45 -4.27 6.33 -20.89
C ALA A 45 -3.49 5.97 -19.62
N PHE A 46 -4.19 5.67 -18.53
CA PHE A 46 -3.61 5.16 -17.31
C PHE A 46 -2.83 3.86 -17.53
N ALA A 47 -3.41 2.91 -18.26
CA ALA A 47 -2.77 1.64 -18.57
C ALA A 47 -1.48 1.83 -19.38
N ALA A 48 -1.53 2.67 -20.41
CA ALA A 48 -0.37 2.99 -21.24
C ALA A 48 0.77 3.59 -20.41
N GLU A 49 0.47 4.52 -19.50
CA GLU A 49 1.48 5.14 -18.63
C GLU A 49 2.05 4.17 -17.58
N MET A 50 1.22 3.27 -17.03
CA MET A 50 1.71 2.19 -16.15
C MET A 50 2.68 1.26 -16.89
N GLU A 51 2.38 0.91 -18.13
CA GLU A 51 3.17 0.00 -18.97
C GLU A 51 4.46 0.61 -19.52
N ARG A 52 4.48 1.93 -19.68
CA ARG A 52 5.51 2.66 -20.42
C ARG A 52 6.93 2.40 -19.95
N TYR A 53 7.16 2.38 -18.65
CA TYR A 53 8.49 2.24 -18.06
C TYR A 53 8.54 1.13 -17.01
N PRO A 54 9.52 0.21 -17.07
CA PRO A 54 9.77 -0.74 -15.99
C PRO A 54 10.34 0.01 -14.77
N LEU A 55 10.02 -0.46 -13.56
CA LEU A 55 10.60 0.06 -12.32
C LEU A 55 11.72 -0.86 -11.84
N LYS A 56 12.93 -0.33 -11.72
CA LYS A 56 14.07 -1.05 -11.13
C LYS A 56 14.04 -0.87 -9.61
N VAL A 57 14.18 -1.95 -8.87
CA VAL A 57 14.11 -1.98 -7.41
C VAL A 57 15.31 -2.71 -6.86
N VAL A 58 15.98 -2.13 -5.87
CA VAL A 58 17.07 -2.80 -5.14
C VAL A 58 16.70 -2.82 -3.67
N VAL A 59 16.91 -3.97 -3.04
CA VAL A 59 16.74 -4.15 -1.60
C VAL A 59 18.11 -4.32 -0.96
N GLU A 60 18.54 -3.32 -0.20
CA GLU A 60 19.79 -3.36 0.56
C GLU A 60 19.51 -3.78 2.01
N GLY A 61 20.19 -4.84 2.46
CA GLY A 61 19.89 -5.47 3.75
C GLY A 61 18.46 -6.03 3.82
N ALA A 62 17.85 -6.01 5.01
CA ALA A 62 16.53 -6.61 5.21
C ALA A 62 15.36 -5.68 4.81
N TYR A 63 15.56 -4.36 4.81
CA TYR A 63 14.45 -3.40 4.78
C TYR A 63 14.77 -2.06 4.09
N ASP A 64 15.90 -1.87 3.41
CA ASP A 64 16.18 -0.64 2.67
C ASP A 64 15.82 -0.82 1.19
N VAL A 65 14.66 -0.28 0.80
CA VAL A 65 14.13 -0.41 -0.57
C VAL A 65 14.45 0.86 -1.35
N LYS A 66 15.26 0.73 -2.40
CA LYS A 66 15.60 1.81 -3.33
C LYS A 66 14.89 1.60 -4.67
N LEU A 67 14.26 2.66 -5.16
CA LEU A 67 13.53 2.68 -6.42
C LEU A 67 14.28 3.55 -7.42
N TYR A 68 14.45 3.05 -8.63
CA TYR A 68 15.10 3.75 -9.74
C TYR A 68 14.09 3.86 -10.90
N PRO A 69 13.27 4.93 -10.92
CA PRO A 69 12.35 5.21 -12.02
C PRO A 69 13.11 5.69 -13.26
N GLU A 70 12.50 5.55 -14.43
CA GLU A 70 13.03 6.11 -15.68
C GLU A 70 12.71 7.60 -15.79
N ASP A 71 13.55 8.33 -16.54
CA ASP A 71 13.33 9.75 -16.82
C ASP A 71 12.01 9.96 -17.58
N GLY A 72 11.15 10.81 -17.03
CA GLY A 72 9.83 11.10 -17.59
C GLY A 72 8.68 10.26 -17.02
N GLU A 73 8.94 9.32 -16.10
CA GLU A 73 7.86 8.68 -15.34
C GLU A 73 7.15 9.71 -14.44
N THR A 74 5.83 9.82 -14.60
CA THR A 74 5.05 10.80 -13.82
C THR A 74 5.01 10.39 -12.34
N THR A 75 4.98 11.40 -11.45
CA THR A 75 4.93 11.16 -10.00
C THR A 75 3.70 10.35 -9.58
N THR A 76 2.55 10.55 -10.25
CA THR A 76 1.31 9.81 -10.00
C THR A 76 1.49 8.31 -10.27
N ILE A 77 2.03 7.95 -11.43
CA ILE A 77 2.27 6.56 -11.82
C ILE A 77 3.32 5.92 -10.90
N LEU A 78 4.40 6.66 -10.61
CA LEU A 78 5.42 6.19 -9.69
C LEU A 78 4.87 5.96 -8.28
N ASN A 79 3.93 6.78 -7.79
CA ASN A 79 3.27 6.57 -6.50
C ASN A 79 2.41 5.30 -6.47
N ILE A 80 1.74 4.97 -7.58
CA ILE A 80 0.99 3.71 -7.68
C ILE A 80 1.94 2.52 -7.68
N LYS A 81 3.05 2.59 -8.43
CA LYS A 81 4.10 1.56 -8.40
C LYS A 81 4.74 1.42 -7.02
N ARG A 82 4.99 2.53 -6.30
CA ARG A 82 5.42 2.51 -4.88
C ARG A 82 4.45 1.73 -4.00
N GLY A 83 3.14 1.89 -4.21
CA GLY A 83 2.11 1.10 -3.53
C GLY A 83 2.22 -0.40 -3.81
N ILE A 84 2.47 -0.79 -5.07
CA ILE A 84 2.72 -2.19 -5.45
C ILE A 84 3.96 -2.73 -4.73
N ILE A 85 5.09 -2.01 -4.78
CA ILE A 85 6.33 -2.44 -4.10
C ILE A 85 6.15 -2.52 -2.58
N SER A 86 5.42 -1.57 -1.97
CA SER A 86 5.16 -1.58 -0.53
C SER A 86 4.39 -2.81 -0.06
N ALA A 87 3.52 -3.38 -0.89
CA ALA A 87 2.81 -4.63 -0.58
C ALA A 87 3.65 -5.88 -0.84
N LEU A 88 4.70 -5.79 -1.67
CA LEU A 88 5.68 -6.86 -1.88
C LEU A 88 6.80 -6.85 -0.82
N ALA A 89 6.99 -5.73 -0.11
CA ALA A 89 7.99 -5.56 0.94
C ALA A 89 7.55 -6.20 2.28
N VAL A 90 7.49 -7.53 2.32
CA VAL A 90 7.07 -8.33 3.48
C VAL A 90 8.29 -8.67 4.37
N PRO A 91 8.17 -8.72 5.71
CA PRO A 91 9.36 -8.83 6.55
C PRO A 91 9.99 -10.24 6.54
N LEU A 92 11.32 -10.29 6.71
CA LEU A 92 12.03 -11.53 6.99
C LEU A 92 11.57 -12.12 8.33
N LEU A 93 11.01 -13.32 8.27
CA LEU A 93 10.27 -14.00 9.35
C LEU A 93 11.16 -14.52 10.50
N GLN A 94 12.46 -14.25 10.45
CA GLN A 94 13.48 -14.80 11.34
C GLN A 94 14.00 -13.81 12.39
N GLU A 95 13.62 -12.52 12.33
CA GLU A 95 14.14 -11.50 13.25
C GLU A 95 13.06 -10.85 14.13
N GLU A 96 13.53 -10.34 15.28
CA GLU A 96 12.78 -9.89 16.46
C GLU A 96 11.46 -9.14 16.20
N LYS A 97 10.51 -9.39 17.11
CA LYS A 97 9.20 -8.73 17.22
C LYS A 97 9.36 -7.20 17.29
N ASN A 98 8.70 -6.49 16.38
CA ASN A 98 8.57 -5.01 16.31
C ASN A 98 9.74 -4.27 15.65
N LYS A 99 9.89 -4.41 14.32
CA LYS A 99 10.80 -3.56 13.53
C LYS A 99 10.04 -2.43 12.81
N ASN A 100 10.74 -1.31 12.62
CA ASN A 100 10.29 -0.22 11.75
C ASN A 100 10.50 -0.66 10.30
N MET A 101 9.41 -0.88 9.57
CA MET A 101 9.42 -1.34 8.18
C MET A 101 9.17 -0.20 7.19
N PRO A 102 9.81 -0.21 6.00
CA PRO A 102 9.50 0.73 4.94
C PRO A 102 8.07 0.53 4.43
N THR A 103 7.37 1.62 4.22
CA THR A 103 6.04 1.68 3.60
C THR A 103 5.94 2.93 2.73
N ILE A 104 4.83 3.11 2.01
CA ILE A 104 4.53 4.37 1.33
C ILE A 104 4.45 5.58 2.28
N HIS A 105 4.17 5.34 3.57
CA HIS A 105 4.05 6.36 4.63
C HIS A 105 5.37 6.61 5.38
N GLY A 106 6.48 6.05 4.90
CA GLY A 106 7.78 6.06 5.59
C GLY A 106 8.02 4.78 6.37
N LYS A 107 8.93 4.83 7.36
CA LYS A 107 9.18 3.74 8.28
C LYS A 107 8.09 3.70 9.34
N CYS A 108 7.36 2.59 9.38
CA CYS A 108 6.25 2.37 10.30
C CYS A 108 6.59 1.26 11.28
N LYS A 109 6.31 1.49 12.56
CA LYS A 109 6.36 0.43 13.56
C LYS A 109 5.33 -0.64 13.19
N THR A 110 5.81 -1.84 12.92
CA THR A 110 4.96 -2.94 12.44
C THR A 110 4.90 -4.05 13.48
N TYR A 111 3.69 -4.37 13.90
CA TYR A 111 3.41 -5.53 14.74
C TYR A 111 3.09 -6.71 13.84
N TYR A 112 3.74 -7.85 14.07
CA TYR A 112 3.46 -9.06 13.30
C TYR A 112 2.98 -10.19 14.21
N THR A 113 2.05 -10.98 13.68
CA THR A 113 1.52 -12.20 14.27
C THR A 113 1.71 -13.34 13.28
N VAL A 114 2.22 -14.47 13.75
CA VAL A 114 2.29 -15.70 12.94
C VAL A 114 1.03 -16.50 13.22
N ASN A 115 0.18 -16.67 12.21
CA ASN A 115 -1.09 -17.38 12.33
C ASN A 115 -0.92 -18.88 12.08
N ALA A 116 -0.05 -19.26 11.15
CA ALA A 116 0.29 -20.64 10.84
C ALA A 116 1.79 -20.80 10.54
N ARG A 117 2.34 -21.96 10.86
CA ARG A 117 3.75 -22.29 10.68
C ARG A 117 3.91 -23.76 10.34
N GLU A 118 4.81 -24.01 9.39
CA GLU A 118 5.41 -25.30 9.06
C GLU A 118 6.93 -25.16 9.25
N ASP A 119 7.73 -25.44 8.22
CA ASP A 119 9.17 -25.16 8.26
C ASP A 119 9.45 -23.64 8.33
N ILE A 120 8.58 -22.84 7.71
CA ILE A 120 8.52 -21.38 7.83
C ILE A 120 7.15 -20.92 8.33
N ALA A 121 7.03 -19.64 8.71
CA ALA A 121 5.71 -19.05 8.91
C ALA A 121 5.01 -18.93 7.55
N THR A 122 3.92 -19.68 7.38
CA THR A 122 3.16 -19.80 6.12
C THR A 122 1.98 -18.83 6.06
N ASP A 123 1.51 -18.34 7.21
CA ASP A 123 0.47 -17.32 7.32
C ASP A 123 0.86 -16.29 8.38
N ILE A 124 0.88 -15.02 8.00
CA ILE A 124 1.21 -13.90 8.88
C ILE A 124 0.21 -12.77 8.75
N SER A 125 -0.03 -12.09 9.86
CA SER A 125 -0.74 -10.81 9.91
C SER A 125 0.20 -9.70 10.37
N LEU A 126 0.14 -8.55 9.70
CA LEU A 126 0.83 -7.33 10.08
C LEU A 126 -0.20 -6.27 10.48
N ASN A 127 0.09 -5.51 11.53
CA ASN A 127 -0.72 -4.36 11.95
C ASN A 127 0.16 -3.13 12.17
N ARG A 128 -0.32 -1.97 11.69
CA ARG A 128 0.39 -0.69 11.74
C ARG A 128 -0.56 0.43 12.14
N ASP A 129 -0.07 1.30 13.03
CA ASP A 129 -0.64 2.63 13.27
C ASP A 129 0.10 3.62 12.36
N LEU A 130 -0.55 4.04 11.27
CA LEU A 130 0.07 4.86 10.24
C LEU A 130 0.33 6.30 10.71
N SER A 131 -0.39 6.74 11.75
CA SER A 131 -0.15 8.06 12.35
C SER A 131 1.21 8.20 13.02
N ARG A 132 1.91 7.08 13.25
CA ARG A 132 3.21 7.02 13.92
C ARG A 132 4.39 6.77 12.97
N CYS A 133 4.16 6.78 11.66
CA CYS A 133 5.23 6.59 10.67
C CYS A 133 6.09 7.85 10.53
N ASP A 134 7.39 7.67 10.30
CA ASP A 134 8.39 8.76 10.36
C ASP A 134 8.34 9.78 9.22
N LYS A 135 7.71 9.45 8.09
CA LYS A 135 7.50 10.34 6.94
C LYS A 135 6.02 10.62 6.68
N PHE A 136 5.16 10.40 7.67
CA PHE A 136 3.80 10.89 7.57
C PHE A 136 3.83 12.41 7.61
N VAL A 137 3.67 13.06 6.46
CA VAL A 137 3.57 14.52 6.34
C VAL A 137 2.09 14.88 6.37
N PRO A 138 1.58 15.49 7.46
CA PRO A 138 0.23 16.03 7.45
C PRO A 138 0.07 17.03 6.32
N MET A 139 -0.99 16.92 5.52
CA MET A 139 -1.45 18.09 4.79
C MET A 139 -1.75 19.20 5.81
N ARG A 140 -1.12 20.36 5.65
CA ARG A 140 -1.43 21.54 6.46
C ARG A 140 -2.60 22.25 5.79
N ASP A 141 -3.65 22.53 6.54
CA ASP A 141 -4.75 23.33 6.04
C ASP A 141 -4.32 24.77 5.80
N HIS A 142 -4.84 25.37 4.72
CA HIS A 142 -4.85 26.82 4.58
C HIS A 142 -5.94 27.37 5.49
N THR A 143 -5.56 27.93 6.64
CA THR A 143 -6.53 28.58 7.53
C THR A 143 -7.16 29.77 6.82
N SER A 144 -8.50 29.85 6.81
CA SER A 144 -9.21 31.04 6.32
C SER A 144 -8.68 32.30 7.02
N PRO A 145 -8.37 33.39 6.27
CA PRO A 145 -7.99 34.67 6.85
C PRO A 145 -9.04 35.27 7.80
N LEU A 146 -10.27 34.76 7.75
CA LEU A 146 -11.42 35.21 8.56
C LEU A 146 -11.68 34.34 9.80
N ALA A 147 -10.84 33.36 10.10
CA ALA A 147 -11.02 32.51 11.27
C ALA A 147 -10.85 33.35 12.56
N LEU A 148 -11.97 33.58 13.28
CA LEU A 148 -12.01 34.31 14.56
C LEU A 148 -11.15 33.67 15.66
N ILE A 149 -10.89 32.36 15.56
CA ILE A 149 -9.95 31.63 16.42
C ILE A 149 -8.67 31.37 15.61
N SER A 150 -7.78 32.35 15.61
CA SER A 150 -6.40 32.18 15.15
C SER A 150 -5.64 31.35 16.18
N GLY A 151 -5.50 30.04 15.96
CA GLY A 151 -4.80 29.16 16.91
C GLY A 151 -5.09 27.66 16.83
N MET A 152 -6.08 27.20 16.07
CA MET A 152 -6.23 25.77 15.77
C MET A 152 -5.19 25.34 14.73
N HIS A 153 -3.92 25.33 15.14
CA HIS A 153 -2.82 24.74 14.39
C HIS A 153 -2.83 23.21 14.59
N TYR A 154 -3.99 22.57 14.43
CA TYR A 154 -4.07 21.12 14.38
C TYR A 154 -3.73 20.71 12.94
N PRO A 155 -2.61 20.01 12.70
CA PRO A 155 -2.40 19.41 11.39
C PRO A 155 -3.60 18.51 11.09
N LEU A 156 -4.18 18.55 9.88
CA LEU A 156 -5.30 17.68 9.48
C LEU A 156 -5.07 16.21 9.86
N ALA A 157 -3.80 15.78 9.86
CA ALA A 157 -3.32 14.50 10.38
C ALA A 157 -3.83 14.12 11.77
N GLN A 158 -3.97 15.07 12.71
CA GLN A 158 -4.46 14.78 14.06
C GLN A 158 -5.98 14.59 14.10
N LEU A 159 -6.69 15.02 13.06
CA LEU A 159 -8.11 14.79 12.88
C LEU A 159 -8.39 13.45 12.20
N VAL A 160 -7.38 12.78 11.63
CA VAL A 160 -7.56 11.51 10.90
C VAL A 160 -6.72 10.42 11.55
N ARG A 161 -7.38 9.39 12.11
CA ARG A 161 -6.68 8.20 12.59
C ARG A 161 -6.56 7.20 11.45
N SER A 162 -5.34 6.73 11.22
CA SER A 162 -5.01 5.87 10.08
C SER A 162 -4.38 4.57 10.58
N SER A 163 -4.92 3.43 10.18
CA SER A 163 -4.39 2.11 10.52
C SER A 163 -4.33 1.21 9.29
N GLN A 164 -3.43 0.23 9.33
CA GLN A 164 -3.28 -0.73 8.25
C GLN A 164 -3.15 -2.14 8.82
N THR A 165 -3.90 -3.07 8.25
CA THR A 165 -3.81 -4.51 8.53
C THR A 165 -3.49 -5.23 7.23
N CYS A 166 -2.44 -6.04 7.23
CA CYS A 166 -2.10 -6.89 6.09
C CYS A 166 -2.06 -8.35 6.49
N ASN A 167 -2.43 -9.26 5.58
CA ASN A 167 -2.28 -10.69 5.73
C ASN A 167 -1.50 -11.25 4.55
N TYR A 168 -0.53 -12.11 4.81
CA TYR A 168 0.31 -12.70 3.77
C TYR A 168 0.38 -14.20 3.93
N LYS A 169 0.45 -14.89 2.79
CA LYS A 169 0.69 -16.33 2.72
C LYS A 169 1.96 -16.64 1.93
N PHE A 170 2.66 -17.67 2.36
CA PHE A 170 3.93 -18.10 1.80
C PHE A 170 3.87 -19.57 1.41
N ASP A 171 4.55 -19.89 0.32
CA ASP A 171 4.78 -21.27 -0.09
C ASP A 171 5.81 -21.92 0.85
N ASN A 172 5.44 -23.04 1.49
CA ASN A 172 6.34 -23.68 2.43
C ASN A 172 7.56 -24.30 1.73
N GLU A 173 7.47 -24.79 0.50
CA GLU A 173 8.62 -25.44 -0.16
C GLU A 173 9.54 -24.40 -0.81
N LYS A 174 8.96 -23.49 -1.58
CA LYS A 174 9.66 -22.48 -2.39
C LYS A 174 10.01 -21.22 -1.61
N LYS A 175 9.47 -21.05 -0.40
CA LYS A 175 9.76 -19.96 0.54
C LYS A 175 9.47 -18.55 0.00
N HIS A 176 8.61 -18.40 -1.01
CA HIS A 176 8.19 -17.10 -1.55
C HIS A 176 6.73 -16.77 -1.19
N MET A 177 6.37 -15.50 -1.24
CA MET A 177 4.99 -15.06 -1.05
C MET A 177 4.09 -15.60 -2.17
N THR A 178 2.90 -16.07 -1.83
CA THR A 178 1.88 -16.54 -2.79
C THR A 178 0.63 -15.66 -2.79
N TYR A 179 0.35 -15.00 -1.67
CA TYR A 179 -0.80 -14.13 -1.51
C TYR A 179 -0.49 -13.02 -0.51
N GLY A 180 -1.05 -11.83 -0.75
CA GLY A 180 -1.01 -10.70 0.16
C GLY A 180 -2.28 -9.87 0.05
N THR A 181 -2.86 -9.50 1.17
CA THR A 181 -3.98 -8.55 1.24
C THR A 181 -3.69 -7.50 2.28
N CYS A 182 -3.93 -6.23 1.96
CA CYS A 182 -3.79 -5.11 2.90
C CYS A 182 -5.09 -4.31 2.89
N THR A 183 -5.57 -3.97 4.08
CA THR A 183 -6.66 -3.03 4.29
C THR A 183 -6.14 -1.86 5.10
N GLU A 184 -6.23 -0.67 4.53
CA GLU A 184 -5.90 0.60 5.15
C GLU A 184 -7.19 1.34 5.45
N ASN A 185 -7.32 1.86 6.67
CA ASN A 185 -8.51 2.55 7.13
C ASN A 185 -8.13 3.92 7.68
N HIS A 186 -8.73 4.97 7.14
CA HIS A 186 -8.61 6.34 7.60
C HIS A 186 -9.96 6.78 8.14
N ILE A 187 -10.03 7.12 9.42
CA ILE A 187 -11.26 7.62 10.06
C ILE A 187 -11.09 9.06 10.51
N LEU A 188 -12.04 9.91 10.12
CA LEU A 188 -12.10 11.31 10.54
C LEU A 188 -12.66 11.40 11.98
N ILE A 189 -11.76 11.64 12.93
CA ILE A 189 -12.02 11.62 14.38
C ILE A 189 -13.13 12.55 14.83
N PRO A 190 -13.24 13.82 14.37
CA PRO A 190 -14.30 14.73 14.80
C PRO A 190 -15.73 14.21 14.57
N PHE A 191 -15.92 13.34 13.56
CA PHE A 191 -17.21 12.72 13.25
C PHE A 191 -17.23 11.23 13.57
N SER A 192 -16.25 10.76 14.36
CA SER A 192 -16.14 9.35 14.70
C SER A 192 -16.94 8.99 15.95
N HIS A 193 -17.63 7.85 15.92
CA HIS A 193 -18.21 7.23 17.11
C HIS A 193 -17.44 5.94 17.43
N LYS A 194 -16.97 5.84 18.68
CA LYS A 194 -16.14 4.72 19.18
C LYS A 194 -14.86 4.44 18.35
N GLY A 195 -14.47 5.37 17.49
CA GLY A 195 -13.34 5.20 16.58
C GLY A 195 -13.55 4.16 15.47
N GLU A 196 -14.78 3.71 15.24
CA GLU A 196 -15.14 2.69 14.24
C GLU A 196 -16.12 3.21 13.21
N TYR A 197 -17.07 4.06 13.63
CA TYR A 197 -18.13 4.59 12.78
C TYR A 197 -17.87 6.05 12.47
N GLY A 198 -18.25 6.53 11.29
CA GLY A 198 -18.10 7.92 10.89
C GLY A 198 -17.69 8.04 9.43
N VAL A 199 -17.09 9.18 9.08
CA VAL A 199 -16.52 9.39 7.75
C VAL A 199 -15.21 8.60 7.66
N THR A 200 -15.18 7.61 6.77
CA THR A 200 -14.02 6.75 6.56
C THR A 200 -13.59 6.70 5.10
N ASN A 201 -12.29 6.50 4.90
CA ASN A 201 -11.73 6.09 3.63
C ASN A 201 -11.02 4.74 3.84
N VAL A 202 -11.41 3.74 3.05
CA VAL A 202 -10.87 2.39 3.15
C VAL A 202 -10.17 2.03 1.85
N GLY A 203 -8.85 1.88 1.92
CA GLY A 203 -8.03 1.34 0.84
C GLY A 203 -7.89 -0.16 0.98
N LYS A 204 -8.08 -0.91 -0.11
CA LYS A 204 -7.81 -2.35 -0.16
C LYS A 204 -6.86 -2.67 -1.29
N GLN A 205 -5.88 -3.51 -1.01
CA GLN A 205 -4.94 -4.04 -1.98
C GLN A 205 -4.88 -5.55 -1.85
N GLU A 206 -4.86 -6.24 -2.99
CA GLU A 206 -4.75 -7.68 -3.06
C GLU A 206 -3.71 -8.05 -4.12
N LEU A 207 -2.85 -9.01 -3.77
CA LEU A 207 -1.80 -9.57 -4.61
C LEU A 207 -1.91 -11.09 -4.56
N THR A 208 -1.97 -11.71 -5.73
CA THR A 208 -2.02 -13.16 -5.88
C THR A 208 -0.96 -13.57 -6.89
N LEU A 209 -0.09 -14.50 -6.49
CA LEU A 209 0.89 -15.08 -7.39
C LEU A 209 0.19 -15.98 -8.40
N VAL A 210 0.34 -15.67 -9.68
CA VAL A 210 -0.27 -16.44 -10.77
C VAL A 210 0.66 -17.54 -11.28
N GLN A 211 1.93 -17.19 -11.51
CA GLN A 211 2.91 -18.09 -12.09
C GLN A 211 4.34 -17.68 -11.69
N VAL A 212 5.24 -18.67 -11.65
CA VAL A 212 6.69 -18.49 -11.60
C VAL A 212 7.28 -19.17 -12.82
N SER A 213 8.06 -18.45 -13.62
CA SER A 213 8.79 -18.99 -14.77
C SER A 213 10.30 -18.91 -14.51
N PRO A 214 11.09 -19.91 -14.98
CA PRO A 214 12.55 -19.86 -14.96
C PRO A 214 13.11 -18.76 -15.87
#